data_AF-A0A534KML6-F1
#
_entry.id   AF-A0A534KML6-F1
#
_cell.length_a   1.000
_cell.length_b   1.000
_cell.length_c   1.000
_cell.angle_alpha   90.00
_cell.angle_beta   90.00
_cell.angle_gamma   90.00
#
_symmetry.space_group_name_H-M   'P 1'
#
loop_
_entity.id
_entity.type
_entity.pdbx_description
1 polymer ?
#
loop_
_entity_poly.entity_id
_entity_poly.type
_entity_poly.pdbx_seq_one_letter_code
_entity_poly.pdbx_strand_id
1 'polypeptide(L)'
;MANPNPLTEIEQRLRRRVRLSIVVSAIATAVLVIMGVLLVVFAALPLSDWRTWYLYVILAVAIVIAATLPMAVARTVRGITEFLRRLQPRTVQAGWERLIGPRVVFDNGLAFQQYVSGVHGGPTGFLFFAFIAADGSVLKPSIDDATKWAKSFRPLREMVGIVTQKKGPPESQTVLETVRSRLGAKKGLSLLRGHASTINLPSASPRWMAAAVFFDNKWYTKSEQVLAQIDEILGLLRALPTRDFTAR
;
A
#
# COMPACT_ATOMS: atom_id res chain seq x y z
N MET A 1 0.99 5.19 32.60
CA MET A 1 1.77 4.28 31.74
C MET A 1 1.76 4.88 30.34
N ALA A 2 2.91 5.28 29.79
CA ALA A 2 2.96 5.88 28.46
C ALA A 2 2.55 4.85 27.41
N ASN A 3 1.51 5.13 26.62
CA ASN A 3 1.16 4.30 25.48
C ASN A 3 2.39 4.20 24.57
N PRO A 4 2.94 3.00 24.31
CA PRO A 4 4.08 2.85 23.42
C PRO A 4 3.70 3.42 22.05
N ASN A 5 4.56 4.26 21.47
CA ASN A 5 4.29 4.88 20.17
C ASN A 5 3.98 3.74 19.16
N PRO A 6 2.76 3.70 18.58
CA PRO A 6 2.32 2.59 17.74
C PRO A 6 3.19 2.45 16.46
N LEU A 7 3.96 3.49 16.11
CA LEU A 7 4.83 3.49 14.93
C LEU A 7 6.21 2.87 15.18
N THR A 8 6.60 2.59 16.43
CA THR A 8 7.97 2.19 16.79
C THR A 8 8.42 0.93 16.04
N GLU A 9 7.57 -0.10 15.97
CA GLU A 9 7.85 -1.34 15.26
C GLU A 9 8.02 -1.11 13.76
N ILE A 10 7.16 -0.27 13.18
CA ILE A 10 7.20 0.08 11.75
C ILE A 10 8.52 0.81 11.43
N GLU A 11 8.90 1.79 12.24
CA GLU A 11 10.15 2.53 12.06
C GLU A 11 11.38 1.63 12.17
N GLN A 12 11.38 0.63 13.06
CA GLN A 12 12.46 -0.34 13.17
C GLN A 12 12.56 -1.22 11.92
N ARG A 13 11.43 -1.72 11.41
CA ARG A 13 11.40 -2.54 10.18
C ARG A 13 11.81 -1.73 8.95
N LEU A 14 11.39 -0.48 8.86
CA LEU A 14 11.81 0.45 7.80
C LEU A 14 13.31 0.74 7.86
N ARG A 15 13.88 0.99 9.05
CA ARG A 15 15.34 1.12 9.23
C ARG A 15 16.09 -0.16 8.83
N ARG A 16 15.56 -1.34 9.20
CA ARG A 16 16.14 -2.63 8.79
C ARG A 16 16.14 -2.79 7.27
N ARG A 17 15.09 -2.36 6.56
CA ARG A 17 15.05 -2.36 5.09
C ARG A 17 16.15 -1.50 4.47
N VAL A 18 16.40 -0.30 5.00
CA VAL A 18 17.51 0.55 4.55
C VAL A 18 18.84 -0.15 4.76
N ARG A 19 19.09 -0.70 5.96
CA ARG A 19 20.35 -1.44 6.24
C ARG A 19 20.54 -2.62 5.30
N LEU A 20 19.50 -3.42 5.06
CA LEU A 20 19.55 -4.54 4.11
C LEU A 20 19.86 -4.06 2.69
N SER A 21 19.24 -2.96 2.24
CA SER A 21 19.55 -2.40 0.92
C SER A 21 21.01 -1.95 0.78
N ILE A 22 21.60 -1.40 1.85
CA ILE A 22 23.02 -1.01 1.86
C ILE A 22 23.90 -2.25 1.71
N VAL A 23 23.64 -3.30 2.49
CA VAL A 23 24.43 -4.54 2.43
C VAL A 23 24.32 -5.22 1.06
N VAL A 24 23.10 -5.37 0.54
CA VAL A 24 22.88 -6.00 -0.78
C VAL A 24 23.50 -5.18 -1.90
N SER A 25 23.36 -3.85 -1.86
CA SER A 25 24.00 -2.93 -2.80
C SER A 25 25.52 -3.06 -2.75
N ALA A 26 26.13 -3.06 -1.57
CA ALA A 26 27.57 -3.20 -1.41
C ALA A 26 28.10 -4.52 -2.00
N ILE A 27 27.42 -5.64 -1.73
CA ILE A 27 27.77 -6.96 -2.30
C ILE A 27 27.63 -6.93 -3.83
N ALA A 28 26.51 -6.43 -4.35
CA ALA A 28 26.27 -6.36 -5.79
C ALA A 28 27.32 -5.49 -6.50
N THR A 29 27.62 -4.31 -5.95
CA THR A 29 28.66 -3.42 -6.47
C THR A 29 30.04 -4.08 -6.44
N ALA A 30 30.41 -4.75 -5.35
CA ALA A 30 31.69 -5.46 -5.26
C ALA A 30 31.81 -6.56 -6.33
N VAL A 31 30.76 -7.39 -6.50
CA VAL A 31 30.73 -8.45 -7.52
C VAL A 31 30.85 -7.86 -8.93
N LEU A 32 30.11 -6.79 -9.24
CA LEU A 32 30.15 -6.15 -10.56
C LEU A 32 31.52 -5.52 -10.85
N VAL A 33 32.16 -4.90 -9.85
CA VAL A 33 33.52 -4.35 -10.00
C VAL A 33 34.53 -5.47 -10.24
N ILE A 34 34.49 -6.57 -9.47
CA ILE A 34 35.36 -7.73 -9.69
C ILE A 34 35.18 -8.28 -11.10
N MET A 35 33.93 -8.45 -11.55
CA MET A 35 33.64 -8.92 -12.90
C MET A 35 34.20 -7.96 -13.97
N GLY A 36 34.08 -6.65 -13.76
CA GLY A 36 34.65 -5.64 -14.64
C GLY A 36 36.17 -5.74 -14.72
N VAL A 37 36.86 -5.89 -13.59
CA VAL A 37 38.32 -6.08 -13.55
C VAL A 37 38.72 -7.36 -14.29
N LEU A 38 38.00 -8.47 -14.08
CA LEU A 38 38.27 -9.73 -14.79
C LEU A 38 38.11 -9.58 -16.31
N LEU A 39 37.06 -8.91 -16.78
CA LEU A 39 36.83 -8.67 -18.19
C LEU A 39 37.90 -7.76 -18.82
N VAL A 40 38.32 -6.71 -18.12
CA VAL A 40 39.34 -5.78 -18.63
C VAL A 40 40.73 -6.41 -18.63
N VAL A 41 41.11 -7.07 -17.54
CA VAL A 41 42.49 -7.55 -17.34
C VAL A 41 42.73 -8.89 -18.00
N PHE A 42 41.77 -9.82 -17.93
CA PHE A 42 41.99 -11.20 -18.37
C PHE A 42 41.35 -11.53 -19.72
N ALA A 43 40.20 -10.94 -20.05
CA ALA A 43 39.50 -11.29 -21.29
C ALA A 43 40.04 -10.55 -22.53
N ALA A 44 40.90 -9.52 -22.34
CA ALA A 44 41.57 -8.75 -23.40
C ALA A 44 40.63 -8.40 -24.57
N LEU A 45 39.36 -8.08 -24.25
CA LEU A 45 38.33 -7.91 -25.25
C LEU A 45 38.67 -6.70 -26.15
N PRO A 46 38.59 -6.83 -27.48
CA PRO A 46 38.96 -5.78 -28.39
C PRO A 46 38.04 -4.57 -28.19
N LEU A 47 38.63 -3.44 -27.76
CA LEU A 47 37.93 -2.15 -27.58
C LEU A 47 37.47 -1.55 -28.91
N SER A 48 37.92 -2.08 -30.04
CA SER A 48 37.45 -1.71 -31.38
C SER A 48 36.09 -2.32 -31.73
N ASP A 49 35.64 -3.36 -31.01
CA ASP A 49 34.31 -3.94 -31.21
C ASP A 49 33.26 -3.18 -30.40
N TRP A 50 32.21 -2.72 -31.07
CA TRP A 50 31.09 -2.02 -30.45
C TRP A 50 30.37 -2.89 -29.41
N ARG A 51 30.39 -4.23 -29.55
CA ARG A 51 29.80 -5.17 -28.59
C ARG A 51 30.52 -5.15 -27.25
N THR A 52 31.86 -5.07 -27.28
CA THR A 52 32.70 -4.93 -26.10
C THR A 52 32.42 -3.61 -25.38
N TRP A 53 32.32 -2.52 -26.13
CA TRP A 53 31.92 -1.22 -25.60
C TRP A 53 30.53 -1.25 -24.95
N TYR A 54 29.56 -1.89 -25.60
CA TYR A 54 28.20 -2.04 -25.08
C TYR A 54 28.18 -2.79 -23.74
N LEU A 55 28.97 -3.87 -23.60
CA LEU A 55 29.11 -4.60 -22.34
C LEU A 55 29.69 -3.74 -21.22
N TYR A 56 30.74 -2.96 -21.48
CA TYR A 56 31.31 -2.05 -20.48
C TYR A 56 30.35 -0.95 -20.07
N VAL A 57 29.58 -0.40 -21.01
CA VAL A 57 28.55 0.60 -20.71
C VAL A 57 27.45 0.00 -19.83
N ILE A 58 26.93 -1.19 -20.16
CA ILE A 58 25.94 -1.87 -19.31
C ILE A 58 26.49 -2.12 -17.92
N LEU A 59 27.74 -2.59 -17.83
CA LEU A 59 28.36 -2.90 -16.55
C LEU A 59 28.54 -1.65 -15.70
N ALA A 60 29.03 -0.56 -16.29
CA ALA A 60 29.15 0.73 -15.61
C ALA A 60 27.79 1.24 -15.13
N VAL A 61 26.76 1.18 -15.98
CA VAL A 61 25.38 1.55 -15.62
C VAL A 61 24.85 0.69 -14.48
N ALA A 62 25.08 -0.63 -14.51
CA ALA A 62 24.66 -1.55 -13.46
C ALA A 62 25.35 -1.24 -12.12
N ILE A 63 26.64 -0.91 -12.13
CA ILE A 63 27.40 -0.48 -10.95
C ILE A 63 26.80 0.81 -10.36
N VAL A 64 26.51 1.80 -11.21
CA VAL A 64 25.91 3.07 -10.80
C VAL A 64 24.51 2.86 -10.20
N ILE A 65 23.68 2.01 -10.83
CA ILE A 65 22.35 1.67 -10.31
C ILE A 65 22.48 0.96 -8.96
N ALA A 66 23.36 -0.05 -8.86
CA ALA A 66 23.58 -0.77 -7.61
C ALA A 66 24.04 0.17 -6.49
N ALA A 67 24.98 1.08 -6.76
CA ALA A 67 25.51 2.03 -5.79
C ALA A 67 24.50 3.10 -5.36
N THR A 68 23.56 3.50 -6.23
CA THR A 68 22.56 4.53 -5.93
C THR A 68 21.28 3.97 -5.31
N LEU A 69 21.05 2.65 -5.37
CA LEU A 69 19.87 1.97 -4.84
C LEU A 69 19.62 2.27 -3.34
N PRO A 70 20.62 2.24 -2.42
CA PRO A 70 20.38 2.51 -1.01
C PRO A 70 19.87 3.93 -0.76
N MET A 71 20.34 4.91 -1.54
CA MET A 71 19.91 6.30 -1.44
C MET A 71 18.44 6.44 -1.85
N ALA A 72 18.04 5.76 -2.93
CA ALA A 72 16.64 5.73 -3.37
C ALA A 72 15.74 5.09 -2.29
N VAL A 73 16.15 3.94 -1.75
CA VAL A 73 15.42 3.25 -0.67
C VAL A 73 15.31 4.12 0.58
N ALA A 74 16.41 4.77 0.99
CA ALA A 74 16.42 5.66 2.16
C ALA A 74 15.47 6.85 2.00
N ARG A 75 15.41 7.47 0.81
CA ARG A 75 14.46 8.55 0.51
C ARG A 75 13.01 8.08 0.62
N THR A 76 12.67 6.94 0.03
CA THR A 76 11.31 6.38 0.11
C THR A 76 10.94 6.04 1.56
N VAL A 77 11.86 5.43 2.31
CA VAL A 77 11.64 5.10 3.72
C VAL A 77 11.42 6.35 4.58
N ARG A 78 12.18 7.42 4.36
CA ARG A 78 11.96 8.71 5.04
C ARG A 78 10.57 9.25 4.74
N GLY A 79 10.17 9.29 3.46
CA GLY A 79 8.84 9.75 3.06
C GLY A 79 7.71 8.94 3.70
N ILE A 80 7.81 7.61 3.72
CA ILE A 80 6.82 6.74 4.40
C ILE A 80 6.79 7.01 5.91
N THR A 81 7.96 7.20 6.53
CA THR A 81 8.04 7.47 7.97
C THR A 81 7.39 8.80 8.32
N GLU A 82 7.70 9.86 7.57
CA GLU A 82 7.09 11.18 7.73
C GLU A 82 5.58 11.15 7.50
N PHE A 83 5.14 10.41 6.48
CA PHE A 83 3.72 10.18 6.22
C PHE A 83 3.01 9.60 7.45
N LEU A 84 3.53 8.49 7.98
CA LEU A 84 2.91 7.81 9.13
C LEU A 84 2.95 8.66 10.40
N ARG A 85 4.03 9.41 10.63
CA ARG A 85 4.13 10.35 11.76
C ARG A 85 3.08 11.44 11.68
N ARG A 86 2.82 11.98 10.47
CA ARG A 86 1.75 12.96 10.29
C ARG A 86 0.37 12.36 10.50
N LEU A 87 0.16 11.08 10.17
CA LEU A 87 -1.08 10.36 10.47
C LEU A 87 -1.27 10.02 11.97
N GLN A 88 -0.22 10.13 12.79
CA GLN A 88 -0.22 9.74 14.20
C GLN A 88 -1.37 10.33 15.04
N PRO A 89 -1.79 11.60 14.89
CA PRO A 89 -2.84 12.20 15.72
C PRO A 89 -4.18 11.47 15.66
N ARG A 90 -4.47 10.79 14.55
CA ARG A 90 -5.71 10.03 14.32
C ARG A 90 -5.49 8.52 14.39
N THR A 91 -4.26 8.07 14.63
CA THR A 91 -3.88 6.66 14.63
C THR A 91 -4.06 6.06 16.01
N VAL A 92 -4.91 5.04 16.13
CA VAL A 92 -5.11 4.31 17.39
C VAL A 92 -4.16 3.12 17.48
N GLN A 93 -3.99 2.39 16.38
CA GLN A 93 -3.05 1.27 16.29
C GLN A 93 -2.30 1.34 14.95
N ALA A 94 -1.01 0.98 14.98
CA ALA A 94 -0.22 0.79 13.78
C ALA A 94 0.64 -0.48 13.91
N GLY A 95 0.90 -1.13 12.79
CA GLY A 95 1.61 -2.40 12.74
C GLY A 95 2.06 -2.74 11.34
N TRP A 96 2.69 -3.91 11.19
CA TRP A 96 3.30 -4.31 9.94
C TRP A 96 2.72 -5.61 9.40
N GLU A 97 2.04 -5.53 8.25
CA GLU A 97 1.56 -6.72 7.55
C GLU A 97 2.68 -7.31 6.68
N ARG A 98 2.96 -8.60 6.84
CA ARG A 98 4.00 -9.32 6.10
C ARG A 98 3.73 -9.20 4.59
N LEU A 99 4.79 -8.96 3.81
CA LEU A 99 4.77 -8.76 2.34
C LEU A 99 4.06 -7.50 1.80
N ILE A 100 3.13 -6.89 2.55
CA ILE A 100 2.38 -5.72 2.06
C ILE A 100 3.00 -4.41 2.55
N GLY A 101 3.24 -4.28 3.87
CA GLY A 101 3.82 -3.06 4.44
C GLY A 101 3.07 -2.52 5.67
N PRO A 102 3.21 -1.22 5.97
CA PRO A 102 2.59 -0.62 7.14
C PRO A 102 1.07 -0.66 7.04
N ARG A 103 0.44 -0.91 8.18
CA ARG A 103 -1.00 -0.86 8.37
C ARG A 103 -1.31 0.04 9.56
N VAL A 104 -2.34 0.85 9.41
CA VAL A 104 -2.80 1.82 10.40
C VAL A 104 -4.30 1.65 10.59
N VAL A 105 -4.77 1.73 11.83
CA VAL A 105 -6.19 1.83 12.16
C VAL A 105 -6.44 3.19 12.81
N PHE A 106 -7.38 3.93 12.25
CA PHE A 106 -7.78 5.25 12.74
C PHE A 106 -8.84 5.16 13.84
N ASP A 107 -9.00 6.25 14.59
CA ASP A 107 -9.98 6.42 15.67
C ASP A 107 -11.44 6.19 15.26
N ASN A 108 -11.77 6.45 13.99
CA ASN A 108 -13.10 6.22 13.41
C ASN A 108 -13.33 4.77 12.93
N GLY A 109 -12.35 3.87 13.10
CA GLY A 109 -12.43 2.46 12.70
C GLY A 109 -12.00 2.18 11.26
N LEU A 110 -11.67 3.21 10.48
CA LEU A 110 -11.11 3.05 9.15
C LEU A 110 -9.69 2.48 9.25
N ALA A 111 -9.38 1.46 8.44
CA ALA A 111 -8.04 0.93 8.33
C ALA A 111 -7.39 1.38 7.02
N PHE A 112 -6.10 1.73 7.08
CA PHE A 112 -5.26 2.10 5.96
C PHE A 112 -4.14 1.10 5.76
N GLN A 113 -3.84 0.81 4.50
CA GLN A 113 -2.70 0.02 4.06
C GLN A 113 -2.20 0.53 2.71
N GLN A 114 -0.92 0.30 2.41
CA GLN A 114 -0.42 0.47 1.06
C GLN A 114 -1.09 -0.53 0.10
N TYR A 115 -1.64 -0.04 -1.00
CA TYR A 115 -2.04 -0.88 -2.13
C TYR A 115 -0.82 -1.18 -3.01
N VAL A 116 -0.63 -2.46 -3.37
CA VAL A 116 0.36 -2.91 -4.36
C VAL A 116 -0.31 -3.95 -5.24
N SER A 117 -0.29 -3.79 -6.56
CA SER A 117 -1.04 -4.66 -7.48
C SER A 117 -0.47 -6.08 -7.66
N GLY A 118 0.54 -6.49 -6.89
CA GLY A 118 1.16 -7.82 -6.94
C GLY A 118 2.06 -8.08 -8.16
N VAL A 119 1.99 -7.25 -9.20
CA VAL A 119 2.88 -7.29 -10.37
C VAL A 119 4.12 -6.44 -10.08
N HIS A 120 5.32 -6.92 -10.46
CA HIS A 120 6.55 -6.14 -10.32
C HIS A 120 6.43 -4.84 -11.13
N GLY A 121 6.60 -3.68 -10.49
CA GLY A 121 6.35 -2.37 -11.10
C GLY A 121 4.87 -1.99 -11.29
N GLY A 122 3.94 -2.79 -10.76
CA GLY A 122 2.51 -2.54 -10.81
C GLY A 122 2.09 -1.29 -10.03
N PRO A 123 0.89 -0.74 -10.30
CA PRO A 123 0.45 0.50 -9.67
C PRO A 123 0.33 0.33 -8.15
N THR A 124 0.77 1.38 -7.44
CA THR A 124 0.66 1.47 -5.98
C THR A 124 -0.33 2.56 -5.59
N GLY A 125 -0.70 2.62 -4.31
CA GLY A 125 -1.61 3.64 -3.84
C GLY A 125 -2.08 3.45 -2.42
N PHE A 126 -3.20 4.08 -2.11
CA PHE A 126 -3.89 3.98 -0.84
C PHE A 126 -4.93 2.88 -0.89
N LEU A 127 -4.92 1.97 0.07
CA LEU A 127 -6.01 1.04 0.33
C LEU A 127 -6.62 1.40 1.68
N PHE A 128 -7.88 1.82 1.65
CA PHE A 128 -8.70 2.01 2.83
C PHE A 128 -9.74 0.91 2.91
N PHE A 129 -10.05 0.46 4.12
CA PHE A 129 -11.12 -0.50 4.31
C PHE A 129 -11.82 -0.30 5.65
N ALA A 130 -13.13 -0.56 5.64
CA ALA A 130 -14.00 -0.50 6.80
C ALA A 130 -14.73 -1.85 6.93
N PHE A 131 -14.95 -2.25 8.17
CA PHE A 131 -15.66 -3.45 8.54
C PHE A 131 -17.00 -3.04 9.13
N ILE A 132 -18.08 -3.60 8.60
CA ILE A 132 -19.43 -3.17 8.93
C ILE A 132 -20.19 -4.40 9.47
N ALA A 133 -20.73 -4.27 10.67
CA ALA A 133 -21.57 -5.30 11.30
C ALA A 133 -22.96 -5.34 10.64
N ALA A 134 -23.73 -6.39 10.90
CA ALA A 134 -25.04 -6.62 10.25
C ALA A 134 -26.08 -5.51 10.52
N ASP A 135 -25.94 -4.78 11.63
CA ASP A 135 -26.76 -3.62 12.01
C ASP A 135 -26.35 -2.31 11.29
N GLY A 136 -25.33 -2.36 10.42
CA GLY A 136 -24.80 -1.19 9.71
C GLY A 136 -23.83 -0.33 10.53
N SER A 137 -23.47 -0.76 11.74
CA SER A 137 -22.45 -0.09 12.55
C SER A 137 -21.04 -0.38 12.00
N VAL A 138 -20.16 0.62 12.10
CA VAL A 138 -18.75 0.48 11.73
C VAL A 138 -18.01 -0.13 12.92
N LEU A 139 -17.40 -1.29 12.70
CA LEU A 139 -16.55 -1.93 13.68
C LEU A 139 -15.19 -1.24 13.74
N LYS A 140 -14.63 -1.12 14.95
CA LYS A 140 -13.28 -0.59 15.19
C LYS A 140 -12.32 -1.76 15.44
N PRO A 141 -11.65 -2.28 14.40
CA PRO A 141 -10.80 -3.46 14.54
C PRO A 141 -9.53 -3.14 15.33
N SER A 142 -9.01 -4.11 16.09
CA SER A 142 -7.57 -4.13 16.35
C SER A 142 -6.80 -4.41 15.06
N ILE A 143 -5.49 -4.25 15.04
CA ILE A 143 -4.69 -4.63 13.86
C ILE A 143 -4.82 -6.11 13.51
N ASP A 144 -4.84 -6.96 14.53
CA ASP A 144 -4.98 -8.40 14.35
C ASP A 144 -6.37 -8.75 13.81
N ASP A 145 -7.41 -8.09 14.30
CA ASP A 145 -8.77 -8.22 13.76
C ASP A 145 -8.84 -7.73 12.32
N ALA A 146 -8.23 -6.59 12.00
CA ALA A 146 -8.18 -6.07 10.64
C ALA A 146 -7.52 -7.08 9.68
N THR A 147 -6.48 -7.80 10.12
CA THR A 147 -5.84 -8.85 9.32
C THR A 147 -6.70 -10.11 9.25
N LYS A 148 -7.23 -10.56 10.38
CA LYS A 148 -8.09 -11.75 10.47
C LYS A 148 -9.36 -11.59 9.65
N TRP A 149 -10.07 -10.47 9.80
CA TRP A 149 -11.29 -10.16 9.06
C TRP A 149 -11.00 -9.89 7.58
N ALA A 150 -9.92 -9.18 7.23
CA ALA A 150 -9.56 -9.03 5.81
C ALA A 150 -9.31 -10.40 5.14
N LYS A 151 -8.73 -11.37 5.85
CA LYS A 151 -8.54 -12.74 5.39
C LYS A 151 -9.81 -13.57 5.41
N SER A 152 -10.67 -13.44 6.43
CA SER A 152 -11.84 -14.31 6.62
C SER A 152 -12.82 -14.26 5.47
N PHE A 153 -12.76 -13.20 4.67
CA PHE A 153 -13.61 -13.14 3.50
C PHE A 153 -12.85 -13.33 2.14
N ARG A 154 -11.58 -13.76 2.15
CA ARG A 154 -11.00 -14.54 1.03
C ARG A 154 -11.00 -16.04 1.41
N PRO A 155 -11.41 -17.00 0.56
CA PRO A 155 -12.13 -16.91 -0.71
C PRO A 155 -13.67 -16.95 -0.57
N LEU A 156 -14.21 -17.03 0.64
CA LEU A 156 -15.64 -17.26 0.96
C LEU A 156 -16.60 -16.08 0.63
N ARG A 157 -16.25 -15.16 -0.28
CA ARG A 157 -17.01 -13.90 -0.53
C ARG A 157 -17.87 -13.94 -1.78
N GLU A 158 -19.05 -13.34 -1.64
CA GLU A 158 -19.81 -12.78 -2.76
C GLU A 158 -19.34 -11.34 -3.00
N MET A 159 -18.97 -11.02 -4.24
CA MET A 159 -18.70 -9.63 -4.64
C MET A 159 -20.03 -8.93 -4.83
N VAL A 160 -20.45 -8.16 -3.81
CA VAL A 160 -21.76 -7.49 -3.79
C VAL A 160 -21.78 -6.29 -4.73
N GLY A 161 -20.70 -5.51 -4.76
CA GLY A 161 -20.70 -4.26 -5.50
C GLY A 161 -19.30 -3.74 -5.84
N ILE A 162 -19.22 -3.05 -6.97
CA ILE A 162 -18.02 -2.36 -7.43
C ILE A 162 -18.42 -0.96 -7.88
N VAL A 163 -17.75 0.05 -7.35
CA VAL A 163 -17.87 1.45 -7.78
C VAL A 163 -16.58 1.88 -8.47
N THR A 164 -16.69 2.35 -9.70
CA THR A 164 -15.63 3.01 -10.46
C THR A 164 -16.19 4.28 -11.09
N GLN A 165 -15.35 5.05 -11.77
CA GLN A 165 -15.79 6.18 -12.59
C GLN A 165 -16.86 5.81 -13.65
N LYS A 166 -16.98 4.53 -14.04
CA LYS A 166 -17.88 4.07 -15.11
C LYS A 166 -18.92 3.04 -14.66
N LYS A 167 -18.96 2.68 -13.38
CA LYS A 167 -19.79 1.58 -12.88
C LYS A 167 -20.21 1.83 -11.43
N GLY A 168 -21.45 1.50 -11.11
CA GLY A 168 -22.02 1.57 -9.76
C GLY A 168 -23.03 2.70 -9.60
N PRO A 169 -23.60 2.88 -8.41
CA PRO A 169 -24.60 3.91 -8.15
C PRO A 169 -24.05 5.33 -8.41
N PRO A 170 -24.75 6.22 -9.15
CA PRO A 170 -24.26 7.55 -9.51
C PRO A 170 -23.77 8.38 -8.31
N GLU A 171 -24.53 8.39 -7.21
CA GLU A 171 -24.12 9.09 -5.98
C GLU A 171 -22.81 8.57 -5.42
N SER A 172 -22.59 7.25 -5.44
CA SER A 172 -21.34 6.65 -4.97
C SER A 172 -20.17 6.96 -5.91
N GLN A 173 -20.43 7.06 -7.21
CA GLN A 173 -19.44 7.51 -8.19
C GLN A 173 -19.02 8.96 -7.91
N THR A 174 -19.98 9.86 -7.69
CA THR A 174 -19.71 11.27 -7.38
C THR A 174 -18.85 11.40 -6.14
N VAL A 175 -19.22 10.74 -5.03
CA VAL A 175 -18.44 10.81 -3.79
C VAL A 175 -17.04 10.22 -3.98
N LEU A 176 -16.93 9.07 -4.67
CA LEU A 176 -15.63 8.46 -4.98
C LEU A 176 -14.72 9.40 -5.79
N GLU A 177 -15.28 10.09 -6.79
CA GLU A 177 -14.54 11.04 -7.63
C GLU A 177 -14.15 12.31 -6.87
N THR A 178 -15.02 12.83 -5.99
CA THR A 178 -14.70 13.95 -5.10
C THR A 178 -13.53 13.60 -4.20
N VAL A 179 -13.58 12.46 -3.51
CA VAL A 179 -12.49 12.00 -2.64
C VAL A 179 -11.22 11.73 -3.45
N ARG A 180 -11.31 11.07 -4.61
CA ARG A 180 -10.16 10.83 -5.50
C ARG A 180 -9.48 12.13 -5.88
N SER A 181 -10.27 13.14 -6.27
CA SER A 181 -9.77 14.47 -6.67
C SER A 181 -9.05 15.17 -5.52
N ARG A 182 -9.65 15.18 -4.32
CA ARG A 182 -9.07 15.81 -3.11
C ARG A 182 -7.79 15.11 -2.63
N LEU A 183 -7.72 13.78 -2.77
CA LEU A 183 -6.49 13.01 -2.53
C LEU A 183 -5.42 13.24 -3.61
N GLY A 184 -5.80 13.78 -4.78
CA GLY A 184 -4.92 13.93 -5.94
C GLY A 184 -4.57 12.60 -6.62
N ALA A 185 -5.38 11.56 -6.43
CA ALA A 185 -5.14 10.23 -6.96
C ALA A 185 -5.53 10.14 -8.45
N LYS A 186 -4.81 9.31 -9.22
CA LYS A 186 -5.06 9.16 -10.66
C LYS A 186 -6.34 8.40 -10.97
N LYS A 187 -6.66 7.39 -10.16
CA LYS A 187 -7.84 6.53 -10.30
C LYS A 187 -8.38 6.18 -8.92
N GLY A 188 -9.68 5.96 -8.84
CA GLY A 188 -10.39 5.50 -7.65
C GLY A 188 -11.24 4.26 -7.97
N LEU A 189 -11.32 3.35 -7.02
CA LEU A 189 -12.16 2.16 -7.06
C LEU A 189 -12.69 1.92 -5.65
N SER A 190 -13.97 1.62 -5.52
CA SER A 190 -14.54 1.11 -4.28
C SER A 190 -15.15 -0.27 -4.49
N LEU A 191 -15.04 -1.12 -3.48
CA LEU A 191 -15.45 -2.52 -3.49
C LEU A 191 -16.27 -2.79 -2.25
N LEU A 192 -17.40 -3.45 -2.43
CA LEU A 192 -18.18 -4.02 -1.35
C LEU A 192 -18.16 -5.53 -1.47
N ARG A 193 -17.80 -6.19 -0.38
CA ARG A 193 -17.92 -7.64 -0.29
C ARG A 193 -18.67 -8.03 0.97
N GLY A 194 -19.46 -9.08 0.87
CA GLY A 194 -20.31 -9.57 1.95
C GLY A 194 -20.11 -11.05 2.21
N HIS A 195 -20.49 -11.47 3.41
CA HIS A 195 -20.85 -12.86 3.66
C HIS A 195 -22.27 -13.12 3.14
N ALA A 196 -22.50 -14.31 2.58
CA ALA A 196 -23.82 -14.73 2.12
C ALA A 196 -24.86 -14.57 3.24
N SER A 197 -26.09 -14.23 2.86
CA SER A 197 -27.11 -13.84 3.83
C SER A 197 -27.41 -14.95 4.85
N THR A 198 -27.27 -16.19 4.40
CA THR A 198 -27.48 -17.47 5.10
C THR A 198 -26.43 -17.82 6.14
N ILE A 199 -25.27 -17.13 6.16
CA ILE A 199 -24.21 -17.40 7.14
C ILE A 199 -24.54 -16.68 8.45
N ASN A 200 -24.72 -17.46 9.52
CA ASN A 200 -24.78 -16.94 10.88
C ASN A 200 -23.37 -16.55 11.34
N LEU A 201 -23.17 -15.24 11.54
CA LEU A 201 -21.91 -14.69 12.03
C LEU A 201 -22.03 -14.38 13.53
N PRO A 202 -20.95 -14.53 14.30
CA PRO A 202 -20.88 -13.98 15.66
C PRO A 202 -21.20 -12.48 15.65
N SER A 203 -21.84 -11.96 16.70
CA SER A 203 -22.26 -10.55 16.79
C SER A 203 -21.10 -9.55 16.64
N ALA A 204 -19.88 -9.95 17.02
CA ALA A 204 -18.66 -9.13 16.87
C ALA A 204 -17.95 -9.29 15.51
N SER A 205 -18.49 -10.10 14.59
CA SER A 205 -17.88 -10.33 13.27
C SER A 205 -18.49 -9.41 12.22
N PRO A 206 -17.67 -8.85 11.30
CA PRO A 206 -18.19 -8.03 10.22
C PRO A 206 -19.01 -8.85 9.24
N ARG A 207 -20.17 -8.30 8.86
CA ARG A 207 -21.00 -8.83 7.77
C ARG A 207 -20.47 -8.37 6.41
N TRP A 208 -20.01 -7.12 6.34
CA TRP A 208 -19.50 -6.50 5.14
C TRP A 208 -18.07 -5.97 5.32
N MET A 209 -17.31 -6.03 4.24
CA MET A 209 -16.03 -5.37 4.09
C MET A 209 -16.15 -4.42 2.90
N ALA A 210 -16.11 -3.13 3.18
CA ALA A 210 -16.03 -2.08 2.19
C ALA A 210 -14.57 -1.65 2.04
N ALA A 211 -14.07 -1.49 0.82
CA ALA A 211 -12.70 -1.07 0.57
C ALA A 211 -12.62 -0.06 -0.56
N ALA A 212 -11.83 1.00 -0.38
CA ALA A 212 -11.52 1.98 -1.41
C ALA A 212 -10.03 1.93 -1.76
N VAL A 213 -9.73 1.88 -3.05
CA VAL A 213 -8.38 1.93 -3.60
C VAL A 213 -8.21 3.22 -4.40
N PHE A 214 -7.20 4.00 -4.06
CA PHE A 214 -6.84 5.22 -4.78
C PHE A 214 -5.40 5.07 -5.30
N PHE A 215 -5.23 5.12 -6.61
CA PHE A 215 -3.95 4.81 -7.25
C PHE A 215 -3.06 6.06 -7.33
N ASP A 216 -1.91 6.00 -6.66
CA ASP A 216 -0.86 7.02 -6.68
C ASP A 216 0.50 6.42 -6.26
N ASN A 217 1.51 6.56 -7.13
CA ASN A 217 2.87 6.08 -6.84
C ASN A 217 3.63 6.97 -5.83
N LYS A 218 3.14 8.19 -5.59
CA LYS A 218 3.67 9.12 -4.60
C LYS A 218 2.74 9.25 -3.38
N TRP A 219 1.97 8.21 -3.09
CA TRP A 219 1.00 8.20 -1.98
C TRP A 219 1.58 8.69 -0.64
N TYR A 220 2.84 8.36 -0.36
CA TYR A 220 3.54 8.72 0.88
C TYR A 220 3.81 10.24 1.00
N THR A 221 3.53 11.06 -0.01
CA THR A 221 3.65 12.53 0.10
C THR A 221 2.33 13.21 0.46
N LYS A 222 1.24 12.45 0.65
CA LYS A 222 -0.14 12.97 0.74
C LYS A 222 -0.77 12.85 2.14
N SER A 223 0.03 12.96 3.20
CA SER A 223 -0.46 12.79 4.57
C SER A 223 -1.59 13.75 4.93
N GLU A 224 -1.45 15.03 4.55
CA GLU A 224 -2.43 16.08 4.86
C GLU A 224 -3.75 15.83 4.15
N GLN A 225 -3.69 15.44 2.86
CA GLN A 225 -4.88 15.11 2.09
C GLN A 225 -5.58 13.89 2.67
N VAL A 226 -4.83 12.87 3.11
CA VAL A 226 -5.41 11.70 3.76
C VAL A 226 -6.10 12.11 5.06
N LEU A 227 -5.43 12.84 5.95
CA LEU A 227 -6.00 13.29 7.23
C LEU A 227 -7.32 14.05 7.04
N ALA A 228 -7.35 14.98 6.08
CA ALA A 228 -8.53 15.79 5.78
C ALA A 228 -9.69 14.98 5.17
N GLN A 229 -9.46 13.72 4.76
CA GLN A 229 -10.43 12.91 4.03
C GLN A 229 -10.80 11.60 4.76
N ILE A 230 -10.19 11.31 5.92
CA ILE A 230 -10.44 10.07 6.69
C ILE A 230 -11.94 9.83 6.93
N ASP A 231 -12.69 10.87 7.32
CA ASP A 231 -14.12 10.72 7.64
C ASP A 231 -14.99 10.61 6.38
N GLU A 232 -14.67 11.34 5.31
CA GLU A 232 -15.38 11.24 4.04
C GLU A 232 -15.15 9.88 3.37
N ILE A 233 -13.94 9.34 3.45
CA ILE A 233 -13.63 7.98 3.00
C ILE A 233 -14.47 6.98 3.78
N LEU A 234 -14.56 7.11 5.11
CA LEU A 234 -15.40 6.22 5.90
C LEU A 234 -16.88 6.37 5.55
N GLY A 235 -17.37 7.59 5.33
CA GLY A 235 -18.74 7.87 4.91
C GLY A 235 -19.09 7.18 3.59
N LEU A 236 -18.20 7.28 2.59
CA LEU A 236 -18.31 6.56 1.33
C LEU A 236 -18.43 5.05 1.55
N LEU A 237 -17.52 4.46 2.33
CA LEU A 237 -17.47 3.01 2.57
C LEU A 237 -18.69 2.50 3.35
N ARG A 238 -19.14 3.26 4.35
CA ARG A 238 -20.31 2.93 5.17
C ARG A 238 -21.61 2.97 4.39
N ALA A 239 -21.70 3.84 3.38
CA ALA A 239 -22.89 3.94 2.55
C ALA A 239 -23.03 2.78 1.56
N LEU A 240 -21.95 2.07 1.18
CA LEU A 240 -22.00 1.04 0.14
C LEU A 240 -23.04 -0.07 0.40
N PRO A 241 -23.16 -0.67 1.60
CA PRO A 241 -24.12 -1.76 1.83
C PRO A 241 -25.58 -1.37 1.61
N THR A 242 -25.91 -0.07 1.67
CA THR A 242 -27.28 0.43 1.48
C THR A 242 -27.57 0.84 0.04
N ARG A 243 -26.61 0.66 -0.89
CA ARG A 243 -26.78 1.04 -2.30
C ARG A 243 -27.21 -0.13 -3.15
N ASP A 244 -28.04 0.17 -4.13
CA ASP A 244 -28.40 -0.77 -5.17
C ASP A 244 -27.33 -0.79 -6.28
N PHE A 245 -26.62 -1.91 -6.37
CA PHE A 245 -25.59 -2.13 -7.40
C PHE A 245 -26.14 -2.74 -8.70
N THR A 246 -27.46 -2.98 -8.78
CA THR A 246 -28.13 -3.50 -9.98
C THR A 246 -28.57 -2.40 -10.94
N ALA A 247 -28.70 -1.16 -10.46
CA ALA A 247 -28.96 0.02 -11.27
C ALA A 247 -27.76 0.34 -12.18
N ARG A 248 -28.00 0.36 -13.50
CA ARG A 248 -27.00 0.67 -14.54
C ARG A 248 -26.77 2.17 -14.70
#